data_AF-A0A5K0XBL3-F1
#
_entry.id   AF-A0A5K0XBL3-F1
#
_cell.length_a   1.000
_cell.length_b   1.000
_cell.length_c   1.000
_cell.angle_alpha   90.00
_cell.angle_beta   90.00
_cell.angle_gamma   90.00
#
_symmetry.space_group_name_H-M   'P 1'
#
loop_
_entity.id
_entity.type
_entity.pdbx_description
1 polymer ?
#
loop_
_entity_poly.entity_id
_entity_poly.type
_entity_poly.pdbx_seq_one_letter_code
_entity_poly.pdbx_strand_id
1 'polypeptide(L)'
;GFSRAMVKTMSMAAKVPHFYYLEEVFCNAMVKLKALFQKENADTNIKHTYLPFLIKSLSVALSKYPILNSTFNEEVNELVYK
;
A
#
# COMPACT_ATOMS: atom_id res chain seq x y z
N GLY A 1 -14.96 6.04 -21.78
CA GLY A 1 -13.53 5.80 -22.10
C GLY A 1 -12.69 5.96 -20.84
N PHE A 2 -11.53 5.32 -20.80
CA PHE A 2 -10.64 5.25 -19.62
C PHE A 2 -10.24 6.61 -19.03
N SER A 3 -10.01 7.62 -19.87
CA SER A 3 -9.67 8.98 -19.43
C SER A 3 -10.77 9.64 -18.59
N ARG A 4 -12.05 9.42 -18.92
CA ARG A 4 -13.18 9.98 -18.17
C ARG A 4 -13.26 9.41 -16.75
N ALA A 5 -12.89 8.14 -16.56
CA ALA A 5 -12.86 7.52 -15.24
C ALA A 5 -11.78 8.15 -14.35
N MET A 6 -10.59 8.40 -14.90
CA MET A 6 -9.50 9.06 -14.18
C MET A 6 -9.89 10.47 -13.71
N VAL A 7 -10.50 11.28 -14.59
CA VAL A 7 -10.96 12.62 -14.22
C VAL A 7 -11.96 12.55 -13.06
N LYS A 8 -12.95 11.64 -13.15
CA LYS A 8 -13.93 11.45 -12.07
C LYS A 8 -13.26 11.12 -10.73
N THR A 9 -12.30 10.18 -10.72
CA THR A 9 -11.61 9.79 -9.48
C THR A 9 -10.76 10.94 -8.89
N MET A 10 -10.09 11.73 -9.73
CA MET A 10 -9.27 12.85 -9.26
C MET A 10 -10.12 14.01 -8.73
N SER A 11 -11.27 14.29 -9.38
CA SER A 11 -12.23 15.28 -8.87
C SER A 11 -12.80 14.89 -7.51
N MET A 12 -13.04 13.60 -7.26
CA MET A 12 -13.47 13.11 -5.94
C MET A 12 -12.36 13.24 -4.89
N ALA A 13 -11.11 12.91 -5.25
CA ALA A 13 -9.96 13.01 -4.33
C ALA A 13 -9.68 14.44 -3.86
N ALA A 14 -10.05 15.46 -4.63
CA ALA A 14 -9.88 16.87 -4.26
C ALA A 14 -10.73 17.30 -3.04
N LYS A 15 -11.77 16.53 -2.69
CA LYS A 15 -12.57 16.78 -1.47
C LYS A 15 -11.84 16.37 -0.18
N VAL A 16 -10.88 15.46 -0.29
CA VAL A 16 -10.19 14.90 0.88
C VAL A 16 -9.07 15.86 1.31
N PRO A 17 -9.00 16.27 2.59
CA PRO A 17 -7.86 17.04 3.09
C PRO A 17 -6.64 16.11 3.21
N HIS A 18 -5.72 16.20 2.24
CA HIS A 18 -4.52 15.34 2.20
C HIS A 18 -3.48 15.80 3.21
N PHE A 19 -3.15 14.93 4.16
CA PHE A 19 -2.02 15.09 5.07
C PHE A 19 -0.83 14.28 4.57
N TYR A 20 0.35 14.90 4.51
CA TYR A 20 1.58 14.27 4.04
C TYR A 20 2.54 14.04 5.21
N TYR A 21 2.88 12.78 5.45
CA TYR A 21 3.93 12.38 6.37
C TYR A 21 5.00 11.62 5.59
N LEU A 22 6.27 11.96 5.80
CA LEU A 22 7.41 11.36 5.13
C LEU A 22 8.42 10.90 6.17
N GLU A 23 8.99 9.72 5.93
CA GLU A 23 10.02 9.13 6.76
C GLU A 23 10.99 8.32 5.88
N GLU A 24 12.27 8.29 6.27
CA GLU A 24 13.29 7.50 5.61
C GLU A 24 13.57 6.21 6.40
N VAL A 25 13.64 5.07 5.70
CA VAL A 25 13.85 3.76 6.33
C VAL A 25 15.04 3.05 5.72
N PHE A 26 15.97 2.61 6.57
CA PHE A 26 17.14 1.84 6.15
C PHE A 26 16.78 0.41 5.76
N CYS A 27 16.84 0.11 4.46
CA CYS A 27 16.42 -1.17 3.89
C CYS A 27 17.52 -2.23 3.71
N ASN A 28 18.68 -2.08 4.38
CA ASN A 28 19.85 -2.95 4.17
C ASN A 28 19.55 -4.45 4.40
N ALA A 29 18.75 -4.78 5.42
CA ALA A 29 18.35 -6.15 5.70
C ALA A 29 17.46 -6.75 4.58
N MET A 30 16.56 -5.93 4.02
CA MET A 30 15.66 -6.34 2.94
C MET A 30 16.43 -6.64 1.64
N VAL A 31 17.50 -5.89 1.36
CA VAL A 31 18.37 -6.16 0.20
C VAL A 31 19.06 -7.51 0.33
N LYS A 32 19.62 -7.80 1.51
CA LYS A 32 20.25 -9.11 1.80
C LYS A 32 19.24 -10.25 1.64
N LEU A 33 18.04 -10.07 2.18
CA LEU A 33 16.99 -11.08 2.14
C LEU A 33 16.52 -11.34 0.70
N LYS A 34 16.36 -10.30 -0.13
CA LYS A 34 16.09 -10.47 -1.57
C LYS A 34 17.18 -11.28 -2.27
N ALA A 35 18.46 -11.02 -1.98
CA ALA A 35 19.56 -11.77 -2.58
C ALA A 35 19.55 -13.26 -2.20
N LEU A 36 19.22 -13.57 -0.93
CA LEU A 36 19.04 -14.95 -0.47
C LEU A 36 17.89 -15.64 -1.21
N PHE A 37 16.72 -15.02 -1.29
CA PHE A 37 15.58 -15.58 -2.02
C PHE A 37 15.87 -15.78 -3.51
N GLN A 38 16.59 -14.86 -4.14
CA GLN A 38 17.00 -15.01 -5.55
C GLN A 38 17.98 -16.18 -5.77
N LYS A 39 18.81 -16.50 -4.77
CA LYS A 39 19.77 -17.61 -4.85
C LYS A 39 19.10 -18.96 -4.58
N GLU A 40 18.15 -19.01 -3.65
CA GLU A 40 17.47 -20.25 -3.25
C GLU A 40 16.32 -20.64 -4.18
N ASN A 41 15.78 -19.71 -4.97
CA ASN A 41 14.67 -20.05 -5.85
C ASN A 41 15.12 -20.83 -7.09
N ALA A 42 14.55 -22.01 -7.27
CA ALA A 42 14.79 -22.87 -8.42
C ALA A 42 14.03 -22.39 -9.67
N ASP A 43 12.95 -21.62 -9.50
CA ASP A 43 12.11 -21.13 -10.59
C ASP A 43 12.56 -19.73 -11.07
N THR A 44 13.23 -19.72 -12.22
CA THR A 44 13.73 -18.49 -12.86
C THR A 44 12.62 -17.56 -13.36
N ASN A 45 11.38 -18.04 -13.46
CA ASN A 45 10.23 -17.27 -13.95
C ASN A 45 9.66 -16.28 -12.91
N ILE A 46 9.99 -16.44 -11.62
CA ILE A 46 9.44 -15.58 -10.57
C ILE A 46 10.39 -14.40 -10.31
N LYS A 47 9.94 -13.20 -10.69
CA LYS A 47 10.69 -11.97 -10.44
C LYS A 47 10.54 -11.52 -8.99
N HIS A 48 11.61 -11.66 -8.23
CA HIS A 48 11.67 -11.22 -6.83
C HIS A 48 11.84 -9.69 -6.77
N THR A 49 10.79 -9.02 -6.31
CA THR A 49 10.78 -7.56 -6.07
C THR A 49 10.63 -7.26 -4.58
N TYR A 50 10.78 -6.00 -4.18
CA TYR A 50 10.58 -5.58 -2.79
C TYR A 50 9.11 -5.43 -2.41
N LEU A 51 8.22 -5.32 -3.40
CA LEU A 51 6.80 -5.03 -3.20
C LEU A 51 6.08 -6.07 -2.33
N PRO A 52 6.29 -7.40 -2.47
CA PRO A 52 5.66 -8.39 -1.61
C PRO A 52 5.97 -8.20 -0.12
N PHE A 53 7.22 -7.80 0.21
CA PHE A 53 7.61 -7.52 1.59
C PHE A 53 6.91 -6.27 2.13
N LEU A 54 6.85 -5.21 1.34
CA LEU A 54 6.14 -3.98 1.72
C LEU A 54 4.65 -4.22 1.92
N ILE A 55 4.00 -4.98 1.02
CA ILE A 55 2.57 -5.32 1.13
C ILE A 55 2.32 -6.16 2.39
N LYS A 56 3.18 -7.15 2.68
CA LYS A 56 2.99 -8.00 3.86
C LYS A 56 3.17 -7.21 5.17
N SER A 57 4.19 -6.35 5.25
CA SER A 57 4.40 -5.47 6.40
C SER A 57 3.24 -4.50 6.58
N LEU A 58 2.75 -3.90 5.48
CA LEU A 58 1.58 -3.02 5.50
C LEU A 58 0.33 -3.77 5.99
N SER A 59 0.08 -4.98 5.50
CA SER A 59 -1.05 -5.80 5.96
C SER A 59 -1.01 -6.04 7.47
N VAL A 60 0.16 -6.37 8.03
CA VAL A 60 0.33 -6.54 9.49
C VAL A 60 0.11 -5.22 10.24
N ALA A 61 0.55 -4.09 9.68
CA ALA A 61 0.32 -2.77 10.26
C ALA A 61 -1.16 -2.38 10.26
N LEU A 62 -1.87 -2.62 9.16
CA LEU A 62 -3.31 -2.35 9.04
C LEU A 62 -4.14 -3.21 9.99
N SER A 63 -3.72 -4.45 10.27
CA SER A 63 -4.36 -5.28 11.31
C SER A 63 -4.21 -4.71 12.72
N LYS A 64 -3.11 -4.00 13.02
CA LYS A 64 -2.92 -3.32 14.31
C LYS A 64 -3.65 -1.99 14.37
N TYR A 65 -3.75 -1.27 13.25
CA TYR A 65 -4.36 0.04 13.13
C TYR A 65 -5.53 0.01 12.12
N PRO A 66 -6.68 -0.58 12.49
CA PRO A 66 -7.81 -0.80 11.57
C PRO A 66 -8.41 0.51 11.04
N ILE A 67 -8.23 1.62 11.77
CA ILE A 67 -8.67 2.95 11.35
C ILE A 67 -8.04 3.37 10.02
N LEU A 68 -6.80 2.96 9.72
CA LEU A 68 -6.12 3.29 8.48
C LEU A 68 -6.70 2.53 7.26
N ASN A 69 -7.41 1.43 7.50
CA ASN A 69 -8.09 0.64 6.47
C ASN A 69 -9.60 0.93 6.38
N SER A 70 -10.08 1.98 7.06
CA SER A 70 -11.50 2.35 7.11
C SER A 70 -11.90 3.23 5.92
N THR A 71 -13.20 3.38 5.70
CA THR A 71 -13.74 4.27 4.67
C THR A 71 -14.76 5.21 5.30
N PHE A 72 -14.64 6.51 5.00
CA PHE A 72 -15.58 7.51 5.47
C PHE A 72 -16.75 7.66 4.49
N ASN A 73 -17.98 7.63 4.99
CA ASN A 73 -19.18 7.88 4.21
C ASN A 73 -19.69 9.31 4.45
N GLU A 74 -19.57 10.18 3.43
CA GLU A 74 -20.03 11.58 3.49
C GLU A 74 -21.55 11.71 3.68
N GLU A 75 -22.35 10.75 3.25
CA GLU A 75 -23.83 10.85 3.28
C GLU A 75 -24.41 10.64 4.68
N VAL A 76 -23.80 9.74 5.45
CA VAL A 76 -24.28 9.34 6.79
C VAL A 76 -23.35 9.89 7.89
N ASN A 77 -22.21 10.50 7.52
CA ASN A 77 -21.14 10.93 8.44
C ASN A 77 -20.61 9.80 9.35
N GLU A 78 -20.57 8.58 8.81
CA GLU A 78 -20.13 7.39 9.54
C GLU A 78 -18.79 6.86 9.01
N LEU A 79 -18.01 6.27 9.91
CA LEU A 79 -16.76 5.60 9.60
C LEU A 79 -16.96 4.08 9.57
N VAL A 80 -16.69 3.47 8.41
CA VAL A 80 -16.84 2.02 8.22
C VAL A 80 -15.49 1.34 8.39
N TYR A 81 -15.36 0.51 9.44
CA TYR A 81 -14.19 -0.34 9.66
C TYR A 81 -14.28 -1.63 8.82
N LYS A 82 -13.12 -2.13 8.39
CA LYS A 82 -12.97 -3.38 7.64
C LYS A 82 -12.05 -4.35 8.36
#